data_AF-M2N753-F1
#
_entry.id   AF-M2N753-F1
#
_cell.length_a   1.000
_cell.length_b   1.000
_cell.length_c   1.000
_cell.angle_alpha   90.00
_cell.angle_beta   90.00
_cell.angle_gamma   90.00
#
_symmetry.space_group_name_H-M   'P 1'
#
loop_
_entity.id
_entity.type
_entity.pdbx_description
1 polymer ?
#
loop_
_entity_poly.entity_id
_entity_poly.type
_entity_poly.pdbx_seq_one_letter_code
_entity_poly.pdbx_strand_id
1 'polypeptide(L)'
;MDEALAKHRDALKTIVALDPTLSRIRLGLDAYDSPTLNRYADTLADSHTSLRRACEQLSTAAIEFGVSAANEQAALNAKLADLQAEVRVAHRNVRNHQQRFQELQNSLQGQREDVDRLQQRCNSYKDALLAADENIQEQKQTIDDLKRSLSLERHKRDLHLHVPVSPSLSPTGRPSTDSGFSEVALASSPGQETHQRLAHDLFEDGVREYTSGNFCAAQGRFKSAQDIINSLPRRLSQPVDVMQLAYYRTVCEAETVGSQEGKLALVNFLRAHNQVPARQLAHVRHLLARNSVKLNQLDDAKDHCLAAVGVRHQLDAASDEYFDSLALLARIYTLLDSDTLAATLIAHCPDSQRETVRSRYAHLRADRTSSLQTGTGTQAAPGTQPTRPPTTLKPTAPSVTRRVTPPRLPTNPALSTVANATSSASSRRRRQAQAAEQLPWIFRYSLRLNKYSLPE
;
A
#
# COMPACT_ATOMS: atom_id res chain seq x y z
N MET A 1 7.47 -11.93 52.21
CA MET A 1 6.02 -12.10 52.50
C MET A 1 5.79 -13.27 53.45
N ASP A 2 6.44 -14.41 53.24
CA ASP A 2 6.28 -15.62 54.08
C ASP A 2 6.56 -15.39 55.57
N GLU A 3 7.54 -14.55 55.91
CA GLU A 3 7.86 -14.24 57.32
C GLU A 3 6.77 -13.41 58.02
N ALA A 4 6.07 -12.53 57.28
CA ALA A 4 4.98 -11.72 57.82
C ALA A 4 3.71 -12.55 58.02
N LEU A 5 3.41 -13.45 57.08
CA LEU A 5 2.32 -14.42 57.21
C LEU A 5 2.57 -15.40 58.36
N ALA A 6 3.82 -15.84 58.58
CA ALA A 6 4.18 -16.68 59.72
C ALA A 6 3.95 -15.97 61.07
N LYS A 7 4.38 -14.71 61.20
CA LYS A 7 4.16 -13.90 62.42
C LYS A 7 2.67 -13.66 62.71
N HIS A 8 1.86 -13.42 61.68
CA HIS A 8 0.40 -13.27 61.86
C HIS A 8 -0.29 -14.57 62.30
N ARG A 9 0.18 -15.73 61.78
CA ARG A 9 -0.36 -17.03 62.16
C ARG A 9 -0.09 -17.38 63.62
N ASP A 10 1.08 -17.04 64.13
CA ASP A 10 1.42 -17.25 65.54
C ASP A 10 0.70 -16.27 66.48
N ALA A 11 0.42 -15.05 66.04
CA ALA A 11 -0.45 -14.10 66.76
C ALA A 11 -1.91 -14.61 66.86
N LEU A 12 -2.45 -15.21 65.79
CA LEU A 12 -3.78 -15.82 65.81
C LEU A 12 -3.85 -17.04 66.75
N LYS A 13 -2.80 -17.87 66.80
CA LYS A 13 -2.72 -19.01 67.74
C LYS A 13 -2.72 -18.56 69.21
N THR A 14 -2.07 -17.44 69.52
CA THR A 14 -2.03 -16.89 70.89
C THR A 14 -3.39 -16.35 71.33
N ILE A 15 -4.17 -15.77 70.41
CA ILE A 15 -5.55 -15.32 70.68
C ILE A 15 -6.48 -16.51 70.93
N VAL A 16 -6.37 -17.58 70.13
CA VAL A 16 -7.16 -18.82 70.33
C VAL A 16 -6.83 -19.51 71.66
N ALA A 17 -5.59 -19.40 72.15
CA ALA A 17 -5.18 -19.96 73.44
C ALA A 17 -5.78 -19.23 74.67
N LEU A 18 -6.33 -18.01 74.51
CA LEU A 18 -6.95 -17.24 75.60
C LEU A 18 -8.42 -17.62 75.88
N ASP A 19 -9.08 -18.30 74.95
CA ASP A 19 -10.48 -18.76 75.00
C ASP A 19 -10.80 -19.66 76.23
N PRO A 20 -9.96 -20.66 76.61
CA PRO A 20 -10.20 -21.46 77.82
C PRO A 20 -10.00 -20.69 79.13
N THR A 21 -9.15 -19.66 79.16
CA THR A 21 -8.97 -18.80 80.35
C THR A 21 -10.18 -17.91 80.60
N LEU A 22 -10.80 -17.36 79.56
CA LEU A 22 -12.03 -16.59 79.67
C LEU A 22 -13.23 -17.47 80.05
N SER A 23 -13.29 -18.70 79.53
CA SER A 23 -14.29 -19.70 79.92
C SER A 23 -14.21 -20.07 81.42
N ARG A 24 -13.00 -20.11 82.01
CA ARG A 24 -12.82 -20.33 83.46
C ARG A 24 -13.26 -19.13 84.31
N ILE A 25 -13.04 -17.91 83.84
CA ILE A 25 -13.50 -16.69 84.53
C ILE A 25 -15.04 -16.65 84.60
N ARG A 26 -15.72 -17.08 83.53
CA ARG A 26 -17.18 -17.23 83.49
C ARG A 26 -17.70 -18.25 84.51
N LEU A 27 -17.10 -19.44 84.56
CA LEU A 27 -17.44 -20.49 85.53
C LEU A 27 -17.26 -20.05 87.00
N GLY A 28 -16.32 -19.14 87.28
CA GLY A 28 -16.14 -18.55 88.61
C GLY A 28 -17.16 -17.47 88.96
N LEU A 29 -17.74 -16.80 87.96
CA LEU A 29 -18.77 -15.77 88.13
C LEU A 29 -20.18 -16.38 88.32
N ASP A 30 -20.48 -17.50 87.64
CA ASP A 30 -21.78 -18.19 87.77
C ASP A 30 -22.03 -18.78 89.18
N ALA A 31 -21.00 -18.87 90.03
CA ALA A 31 -21.12 -19.34 91.42
C ALA A 31 -21.68 -18.29 92.40
N TYR A 32 -21.83 -17.03 91.98
CA TYR A 32 -22.39 -15.94 92.78
C TYR A 32 -23.74 -15.50 92.22
N ASP A 33 -24.82 -15.90 92.90
CA ASP A 33 -26.22 -15.73 92.47
C ASP A 33 -26.72 -14.29 92.68
N SER A 34 -26.09 -13.35 91.97
CA SER A 34 -26.43 -11.93 91.99
C SER A 34 -26.87 -11.50 90.60
N PRO A 35 -28.08 -10.91 90.43
CA PRO A 35 -28.60 -10.53 89.12
C PRO A 35 -27.73 -9.48 88.39
N THR A 36 -26.88 -8.74 89.11
CA THR A 36 -25.88 -7.85 88.51
C THR A 36 -24.68 -8.60 87.93
N LEU A 37 -24.31 -9.75 88.50
CA LEU A 37 -23.20 -10.58 88.00
C LEU A 37 -23.57 -11.29 86.69
N ASN A 38 -24.80 -11.80 86.58
CA ASN A 38 -25.29 -12.44 85.35
C ASN A 38 -25.30 -11.46 84.17
N ARG A 39 -25.70 -10.20 84.39
CA ARG A 39 -25.60 -9.15 83.35
C ARG A 39 -24.16 -8.84 82.94
N TYR A 40 -23.22 -8.90 83.89
CA TYR A 40 -21.79 -8.76 83.60
C TYR A 40 -21.24 -9.96 82.81
N ALA A 41 -21.66 -11.18 83.15
CA ALA A 41 -21.28 -12.40 82.43
C ALA A 41 -21.82 -12.40 80.99
N ASP A 42 -23.06 -11.97 80.79
CA ASP A 42 -23.66 -11.86 79.45
C ASP A 42 -22.96 -10.79 78.59
N THR A 43 -22.70 -9.60 79.15
CA THR A 43 -21.95 -8.55 78.43
C THR A 43 -20.51 -8.96 78.13
N LEU A 44 -19.86 -9.73 79.02
CA LEU A 44 -18.54 -10.30 78.75
C LEU A 44 -18.59 -11.33 77.61
N ALA A 45 -19.61 -12.20 77.59
CA ALA A 45 -19.81 -13.19 76.53
C ALA A 45 -20.10 -12.53 75.17
N ASP A 46 -20.91 -11.48 75.15
CA ASP A 46 -21.18 -10.68 73.95
C ASP A 46 -19.92 -9.96 73.46
N SER A 47 -19.12 -9.39 74.39
CA SER A 47 -17.84 -8.76 74.04
C SER A 47 -16.84 -9.78 73.46
N HIS A 48 -16.80 -11.00 74.01
CA HIS A 48 -15.93 -12.06 73.53
C HIS A 48 -16.34 -12.57 72.16
N THR A 49 -17.63 -12.80 71.93
CA THR A 49 -18.13 -13.20 70.60
C THR A 49 -17.92 -12.11 69.56
N SER A 50 -18.09 -10.84 69.93
CA SER A 50 -17.78 -9.70 69.07
C SER A 50 -16.29 -9.63 68.70
N LEU A 51 -15.40 -9.78 69.70
CA LEU A 51 -13.95 -9.76 69.48
C LEU A 51 -13.49 -10.94 68.62
N ARG A 52 -14.04 -12.13 68.85
CA ARG A 52 -13.77 -13.30 68.01
C ARG A 52 -14.18 -13.08 66.56
N ARG A 53 -15.39 -12.55 66.31
CA ARG A 53 -15.83 -12.20 64.94
C ARG A 53 -14.92 -11.15 64.31
N ALA A 54 -14.49 -10.14 65.05
CA ALA A 54 -13.56 -9.12 64.55
C ALA A 54 -12.20 -9.72 64.18
N CYS A 55 -11.67 -10.65 64.99
CA CYS A 55 -10.44 -11.38 64.68
C CYS A 55 -10.59 -12.28 63.44
N GLU A 56 -11.71 -12.98 63.30
CA GLU A 56 -12.01 -13.80 62.12
C GLU A 56 -12.12 -12.92 60.85
N GLN A 57 -12.79 -11.78 60.93
CA GLN A 57 -12.89 -10.81 59.82
C GLN A 57 -11.51 -10.25 59.42
N LEU A 58 -10.69 -9.85 60.40
CA LEU A 58 -9.33 -9.37 60.15
C LEU A 58 -8.44 -10.46 59.54
N SER A 59 -8.56 -11.70 60.00
CA SER A 59 -7.83 -12.84 59.42
C SER A 59 -8.22 -13.08 57.96
N THR A 60 -9.52 -13.07 57.66
CA THR A 60 -10.01 -13.24 56.28
C THR A 60 -9.55 -12.09 55.39
N ALA A 61 -9.68 -10.84 55.84
CA ALA A 61 -9.22 -9.67 55.10
C ALA A 61 -7.70 -9.70 54.83
N ALA A 62 -6.90 -10.16 55.80
CA ALA A 62 -5.46 -10.31 55.62
C ALA A 62 -5.10 -11.39 54.58
N ILE A 63 -5.84 -12.50 54.54
CA ILE A 63 -5.67 -13.55 53.52
C ILE A 63 -6.07 -13.02 52.14
N GLU A 64 -7.21 -12.34 52.02
CA GLU A 64 -7.69 -11.73 50.78
C GLU A 64 -6.69 -10.71 50.23
N PHE A 65 -6.15 -9.85 51.10
CA PHE A 65 -5.10 -8.90 50.74
C PHE A 65 -3.83 -9.60 50.27
N GLY A 66 -3.39 -10.66 50.96
CA GLY A 66 -2.22 -11.44 50.56
C GLY A 66 -2.38 -12.12 49.20
N VAL A 67 -3.55 -12.70 48.92
CA VAL A 67 -3.87 -13.30 47.61
C VAL A 67 -3.95 -12.24 46.52
N SER A 68 -4.58 -11.10 46.79
CA SER A 68 -4.67 -9.98 45.85
C SER A 68 -3.28 -9.45 45.47
N ALA A 69 -2.42 -9.21 46.46
CA ALA A 69 -1.04 -8.77 46.23
C ALA A 69 -0.18 -9.81 45.49
N ALA A 70 -0.37 -11.12 45.78
CA ALA A 70 0.32 -12.18 45.05
C ALA A 70 -0.11 -12.26 43.57
N ASN A 71 -1.40 -12.07 43.30
CA ASN A 71 -1.94 -12.02 41.94
C ASN A 71 -1.43 -10.80 41.17
N GLU A 72 -1.37 -9.63 41.82
CA GLU A 72 -0.81 -8.42 41.22
C GLU A 72 0.68 -8.59 40.91
N GLN A 73 1.45 -9.18 41.83
CA GLN A 73 2.87 -9.49 41.59
C GLN A 73 3.05 -10.47 40.41
N ALA A 74 2.19 -11.49 40.30
CA ALA A 74 2.21 -12.41 39.17
C ALA A 74 1.89 -11.71 37.84
N ALA A 75 0.90 -10.82 37.84
CA ALA A 75 0.54 -10.01 36.66
C ALA A 75 1.67 -9.06 36.25
N LEU A 76 2.35 -8.42 37.20
CA LEU A 76 3.52 -7.58 36.93
C LEU A 76 4.69 -8.39 36.36
N ASN A 77 4.95 -9.60 36.89
CA ASN A 77 5.97 -10.49 36.36
C ASN A 77 5.65 -10.95 34.92
N ALA A 78 4.39 -11.24 34.62
CA ALA A 78 3.96 -11.58 33.26
C ALA A 78 4.17 -10.40 32.29
N LYS A 79 3.77 -9.18 32.68
CA LYS A 79 4.02 -7.95 31.90
C LYS A 79 5.51 -7.71 31.66
N LEU A 80 6.35 -7.96 32.66
CA LEU A 80 7.81 -7.83 32.53
C LEU A 80 8.39 -8.84 31.52
N ALA A 81 7.90 -10.08 31.53
CA ALA A 81 8.30 -11.10 30.56
C ALA A 81 7.90 -10.74 29.12
N ASP A 82 6.69 -10.20 28.93
CA ASP A 82 6.21 -9.73 27.62
C ASP A 82 7.06 -8.55 27.10
N LEU A 83 7.33 -7.56 27.96
CA LEU A 83 8.22 -6.43 27.61
C LEU A 83 9.63 -6.91 27.24
N GLN A 84 10.18 -7.89 27.96
CA GLN A 84 11.47 -8.49 27.60
C GLN A 84 11.42 -9.20 26.24
N ALA A 85 10.33 -9.87 25.91
CA ALA A 85 10.14 -10.52 24.60
C ALA A 85 10.08 -9.47 23.47
N GLU A 86 9.35 -8.37 23.67
CA GLU A 86 9.28 -7.26 22.73
C GLU A 86 10.65 -6.61 22.50
N VAL A 87 11.40 -6.36 23.58
CA VAL A 87 12.77 -5.82 23.50
C VAL A 87 13.67 -6.76 22.69
N ARG A 88 13.58 -8.08 22.86
CA ARG A 88 14.35 -9.06 22.05
C ARG A 88 13.95 -9.04 20.57
N VAL A 89 12.67 -8.82 20.25
CA VAL A 89 12.21 -8.67 18.85
C VAL A 89 12.75 -7.38 18.26
N ALA A 90 12.69 -6.27 19.01
CA ALA A 90 13.24 -4.98 18.60
C ALA A 90 14.75 -5.07 18.30
N HIS A 91 15.53 -5.70 19.18
CA HIS A 91 16.97 -5.91 18.96
C HIS A 91 17.27 -6.73 17.69
N ARG A 92 16.49 -7.78 17.40
CA ARG A 92 16.62 -8.55 16.15
C ARG A 92 16.32 -7.69 14.93
N ASN A 93 15.29 -6.85 14.99
CA ASN A 93 14.98 -5.94 13.89
C ASN A 93 16.09 -4.91 13.66
N VAL A 94 16.65 -4.32 14.73
CA VAL A 94 17.79 -3.40 14.64
C VAL A 94 18.99 -4.07 13.97
N ARG A 95 19.33 -5.29 14.37
CA ARG A 95 20.43 -6.06 13.74
C ARG A 95 20.17 -6.32 12.27
N ASN A 96 18.95 -6.70 11.89
CA ASN A 96 18.58 -6.92 10.49
C ASN A 96 18.66 -5.61 9.67
N HIS A 97 18.25 -4.48 10.24
CA HIS A 97 18.38 -3.17 9.58
C HIS A 97 19.85 -2.78 9.42
N GLN A 98 20.70 -3.06 10.41
CA GLN A 98 22.14 -2.82 10.32
C GLN A 98 22.79 -3.66 9.22
N GLN A 99 22.41 -4.94 9.07
CA GLN A 99 22.87 -5.79 7.97
C GLN A 99 22.48 -5.24 6.59
N ARG A 100 21.20 -4.84 6.42
CA ARG A 100 20.73 -4.23 5.17
C ARG A 100 21.44 -2.92 4.84
N PHE A 101 21.72 -2.11 5.86
CA PHE A 101 22.48 -0.88 5.67
C PHE A 101 23.90 -1.18 5.16
N GLN A 102 24.56 -2.20 5.71
CA GLN A 102 25.86 -2.68 5.22
C GLN A 102 25.80 -3.16 3.77
N GLU A 103 24.78 -3.94 3.40
CA GLU A 103 24.56 -4.40 2.01
C GLU A 103 24.38 -3.22 1.04
N LEU A 104 23.59 -2.22 1.42
CA LEU A 104 23.38 -1.01 0.63
C LEU A 104 24.68 -0.21 0.49
N GLN A 105 25.47 -0.09 1.55
CA GLN A 105 26.76 0.60 1.50
C GLN A 105 27.73 -0.09 0.54
N ASN A 106 27.80 -1.42 0.58
CA ASN A 106 28.62 -2.21 -0.36
C ASN A 106 28.12 -2.08 -1.81
N SER A 107 26.80 -2.06 -2.02
CA SER A 107 26.20 -1.86 -3.35
C SER A 107 26.52 -0.48 -3.92
N LEU A 108 26.39 0.58 -3.10
CA LEU A 108 26.75 1.94 -3.49
C LEU A 108 28.25 2.08 -3.81
N GLN A 109 29.11 1.38 -3.06
CA GLN A 109 30.54 1.34 -3.36
C GLN A 109 30.80 0.67 -4.73
N GLY A 110 30.14 -0.46 -5.03
CA GLY A 110 30.24 -1.10 -6.34
C GLY A 110 29.76 -0.20 -7.49
N GLN A 111 28.63 0.50 -7.31
CA GLN A 111 28.15 1.47 -8.30
C GLN A 111 29.13 2.62 -8.53
N ARG A 112 29.81 3.09 -7.48
CA ARG A 112 30.84 4.12 -7.60
C ARG A 112 32.02 3.64 -8.44
N GLU A 113 32.49 2.42 -8.21
CA GLU A 113 33.56 1.81 -9.01
C GLU A 113 33.16 1.67 -10.49
N ASP A 114 31.89 1.33 -10.77
CA ASP A 114 31.39 1.26 -12.14
C ASP A 114 31.33 2.63 -12.83
N VAL A 115 30.96 3.69 -12.10
CA VAL A 115 31.01 5.07 -12.59
C VAL A 115 32.45 5.48 -12.91
N ASP A 116 33.40 5.16 -12.03
CA ASP A 116 34.82 5.46 -12.26
C ASP A 116 35.36 4.72 -13.51
N ARG A 117 34.95 3.46 -13.73
CA ARG A 117 35.27 2.69 -14.94
C ARG A 117 34.66 3.30 -16.21
N LEU A 118 33.40 3.72 -16.15
CA LEU A 118 32.76 4.40 -17.27
C LEU A 118 33.45 5.73 -17.60
N GLN A 119 33.83 6.49 -16.58
CA GLN A 119 34.59 7.72 -16.74
C GLN A 119 35.95 7.47 -17.42
N GLN A 120 36.66 6.42 -17.01
CA GLN A 120 37.91 6.02 -17.63
C GLN A 120 37.73 5.64 -19.11
N ARG A 121 36.65 4.93 -19.45
CA ARG A 121 36.31 4.61 -20.85
C ARG A 121 36.00 5.85 -21.66
N CYS A 122 35.22 6.79 -21.12
CA CYS A 122 34.94 8.07 -21.79
C CYS A 122 36.23 8.86 -22.08
N ASN A 123 37.16 8.89 -21.13
CA ASN A 123 38.46 9.52 -21.33
C ASN A 123 39.26 8.82 -22.44
N SER A 124 39.29 7.48 -22.45
CA SER A 124 39.96 6.72 -23.52
C SER A 124 39.35 6.97 -24.91
N TYR A 125 38.02 7.08 -25.03
CA TYR A 125 37.37 7.43 -26.29
C TYR A 125 37.69 8.87 -26.72
N LYS A 126 37.76 9.80 -25.76
CA LYS A 126 38.17 11.18 -26.03
C LYS A 126 39.60 11.23 -26.58
N ASP A 127 40.53 10.51 -25.97
CA ASP A 127 41.92 10.46 -26.42
C ASP A 127 42.03 9.82 -27.82
N ALA A 128 41.26 8.76 -28.09
CA ALA A 128 41.20 8.13 -29.40
C ALA A 128 40.63 9.07 -30.48
N LEU A 129 39.62 9.88 -30.15
CA LEU A 129 39.06 10.88 -31.06
C LEU A 129 40.08 11.98 -31.38
N LEU A 130 40.81 12.47 -30.37
CA LEU A 130 41.87 13.46 -30.58
C LEU A 130 42.97 12.92 -31.51
N ALA A 131 43.40 11.67 -31.31
CA ALA A 131 44.39 11.04 -32.18
C ALA A 131 43.86 10.84 -33.62
N ALA A 132 42.57 10.53 -33.78
CA ALA A 132 41.94 10.43 -35.10
C ALA A 132 41.87 11.80 -35.81
N ASP A 133 41.53 12.86 -35.08
CA ASP A 133 41.51 14.23 -35.61
C ASP A 133 42.91 14.67 -36.05
N GLU A 134 43.96 14.37 -35.27
CA GLU A 134 45.36 14.65 -35.65
C GLU A 134 45.74 13.93 -36.97
N ASN A 135 45.43 12.64 -37.10
CA ASN A 135 45.67 11.89 -38.32
C ASN A 135 44.89 12.47 -39.53
N ILE A 136 43.64 12.87 -39.34
CA ILE A 136 42.86 13.54 -40.40
C ILE A 136 43.54 14.84 -40.83
N GLN A 137 44.08 15.63 -39.91
CA GLN A 137 44.81 16.86 -40.25
C GLN A 137 46.11 16.57 -41.02
N GLU A 138 46.88 15.56 -40.62
CA GLU A 138 48.09 15.12 -41.33
C GLU A 138 47.78 14.67 -42.77
N GLN A 139 46.73 13.87 -42.94
CA GLN A 139 46.26 13.45 -44.27
C GLN A 139 45.83 14.65 -45.12
N LYS A 140 45.15 15.63 -44.52
CA LYS A 140 44.72 16.85 -45.20
C LYS A 140 45.91 17.67 -45.70
N GLN A 141 46.95 17.83 -44.87
CA GLN A 141 48.21 18.48 -45.27
C GLN A 141 48.88 17.74 -46.42
N THR A 142 48.95 16.41 -46.34
CA THR A 142 49.51 15.55 -47.40
C THR A 142 48.76 15.73 -48.72
N ILE A 143 47.42 15.77 -48.69
CA ILE A 143 46.59 16.01 -49.86
C ILE A 143 46.87 17.38 -50.47
N ASP A 144 47.01 18.42 -49.65
CA ASP A 144 47.27 19.78 -50.14
C ASP A 144 48.69 19.94 -50.71
N ASP A 145 49.69 19.25 -50.16
CA ASP A 145 51.04 19.14 -50.74
C ASP A 145 51.01 18.42 -52.11
N LEU A 146 50.27 17.31 -52.22
CA LEU A 146 50.09 16.58 -53.48
C LEU A 146 49.39 17.44 -54.53
N LYS A 147 48.34 18.20 -54.15
CA LYS A 147 47.67 19.16 -55.04
C LYS A 147 48.64 20.23 -55.55
N ARG A 148 49.48 20.79 -54.67
CA ARG A 148 50.51 21.78 -55.05
C ARG A 148 51.51 21.19 -56.04
N SER A 149 52.02 19.98 -55.79
CA SER A 149 52.92 19.27 -56.70
C SER A 149 52.30 19.01 -58.07
N LEU A 150 51.04 18.54 -58.11
CA LEU A 150 50.30 18.32 -59.37
C LEU A 150 50.11 19.62 -60.17
N SER A 151 49.81 20.73 -59.50
CA SER A 151 49.69 22.04 -60.16
C SER A 151 51.02 22.50 -60.78
N LEU A 152 52.15 22.29 -60.07
CA LEU A 152 53.48 22.59 -60.61
C LEU A 152 53.80 21.72 -61.83
N GLU A 153 53.52 20.43 -61.78
CA GLU A 153 53.74 19.52 -62.92
C GLU A 153 52.83 19.85 -64.12
N ARG A 154 51.57 20.24 -63.90
CA ARG A 154 50.70 20.74 -64.97
C ARG A 154 51.29 21.98 -65.63
N HIS A 155 51.74 22.95 -64.83
CA HIS A 155 52.36 24.17 -65.37
C HIS A 155 53.63 23.88 -66.19
N LYS A 156 54.46 22.92 -65.77
CA LYS A 156 55.62 22.45 -66.56
C LYS A 156 55.23 21.81 -67.88
N ARG A 157 54.14 21.04 -67.94
CA ARG A 157 53.63 20.44 -69.19
C ARG A 157 53.08 21.49 -70.14
N ASP A 158 52.36 22.49 -69.62
CA ASP A 158 51.82 23.58 -70.43
C ASP A 158 52.94 24.42 -71.07
N LEU A 159 54.11 24.51 -70.42
CA LEU A 159 55.32 25.11 -70.97
C LEU A 159 56.03 24.25 -72.04
N HIS A 160 55.69 22.97 -72.18
CA HIS A 160 56.35 22.02 -73.10
C HIS A 160 55.51 21.58 -74.32
N LEU A 161 54.30 22.13 -74.53
CA LEU A 161 53.43 21.72 -75.63
C LEU A 161 53.40 22.74 -76.79
N HIS A 162 54.38 22.60 -77.68
CA HIS A 162 54.28 23.03 -79.08
C HIS A 162 54.73 21.89 -80.01
N VAL A 163 53.97 20.78 -80.06
CA VAL A 163 54.04 19.78 -81.15
C VAL A 163 52.64 19.21 -81.39
N PRO A 164 52.12 19.18 -82.65
CA PRO A 164 50.79 18.66 -82.96
C PRO A 164 50.86 17.23 -83.51
N VAL A 165 50.16 16.26 -82.90
CA VAL A 165 49.73 15.03 -83.62
C VAL A 165 48.39 14.50 -83.07
N SER A 166 47.45 14.43 -84.02
CA SER A 166 46.24 13.63 -84.26
C SER A 166 45.70 12.54 -83.30
N PRO A 167 44.38 12.20 -83.44
CA PRO A 167 43.60 11.42 -82.48
C PRO A 167 43.52 9.92 -82.84
N SER A 168 43.32 9.07 -81.83
CA SER A 168 42.97 7.67 -82.01
C SER A 168 42.06 7.18 -80.87
N LEU A 169 40.96 6.55 -81.28
CA LEU A 169 39.89 5.92 -80.52
C LEU A 169 40.40 4.74 -79.66
N SER A 170 39.79 4.52 -78.48
CA SER A 170 39.01 3.30 -78.12
C SER A 170 38.73 3.25 -76.59
N PRO A 171 37.52 2.85 -76.16
CA PRO A 171 37.16 2.72 -74.74
C PRO A 171 37.11 1.26 -74.28
N THR A 172 37.79 0.90 -73.19
CA THR A 172 37.50 -0.36 -72.46
C THR A 172 38.17 -0.39 -71.09
N GLY A 173 37.41 -0.75 -70.05
CA GLY A 173 37.95 -1.30 -68.81
C GLY A 173 37.87 -0.40 -67.58
N ARG A 174 36.68 -0.24 -66.98
CA ARG A 174 36.56 0.07 -65.55
C ARG A 174 36.54 -1.24 -64.75
N PRO A 175 37.47 -1.46 -63.79
CA PRO A 175 37.35 -2.55 -62.84
C PRO A 175 36.29 -2.19 -61.79
N SER A 176 35.29 -3.07 -61.66
CA SER A 176 34.27 -3.02 -60.62
C SER A 176 34.93 -3.30 -59.28
N THR A 177 35.20 -2.25 -58.51
CA THR A 177 35.61 -2.34 -57.11
C THR A 177 34.36 -2.35 -56.24
N ASP A 178 34.16 -3.52 -55.63
CA ASP A 178 33.76 -3.69 -54.24
C ASP A 178 33.22 -2.43 -53.54
N SER A 179 31.89 -2.41 -53.39
CA SER A 179 31.20 -1.52 -52.45
C SER A 179 30.39 -2.39 -51.50
N GLY A 180 31.10 -3.18 -50.69
CA GLY A 180 30.65 -3.47 -49.34
C GLY A 180 30.52 -2.17 -48.55
N PHE A 181 29.37 -1.51 -48.65
CA PHE A 181 28.94 -0.53 -47.66
C PHE A 181 27.47 -0.78 -47.32
N SER A 182 27.35 -1.32 -46.11
CA SER A 182 26.25 -1.23 -45.16
C SER A 182 25.16 -0.23 -45.49
N GLU A 183 23.94 -0.72 -45.28
CA GLU A 183 22.89 -0.13 -44.45
C GLU A 183 21.57 -0.25 -45.20
N VAL A 184 20.96 -1.43 -45.10
CA VAL A 184 19.53 -1.57 -45.34
C VAL A 184 18.85 -0.77 -44.22
N ALA A 185 18.76 0.54 -44.41
CA ALA A 185 17.69 1.35 -43.89
C ALA A 185 16.41 0.67 -44.41
N LEU A 186 15.87 -0.22 -43.59
CA LEU A 186 14.51 -0.74 -43.73
C LEU A 186 13.62 0.50 -43.69
N ALA A 187 13.32 1.02 -44.89
CA ALA A 187 12.34 2.06 -45.09
C ALA A 187 11.07 1.62 -44.36
N SER A 188 10.78 2.31 -43.26
CA SER A 188 9.50 2.16 -42.58
C SER A 188 8.46 2.51 -43.64
N SER A 189 7.57 1.57 -43.96
CA SER A 189 6.62 1.82 -45.03
C SER A 189 5.79 3.04 -44.64
N PRO A 190 5.48 3.96 -45.56
CA PRO A 190 4.79 5.22 -45.22
C PRO A 190 3.45 4.98 -44.50
N GLY A 191 2.82 3.82 -44.69
CA GLY A 191 1.62 3.40 -43.95
C GLY A 191 1.86 3.03 -42.47
N GLN A 192 3.07 2.64 -42.09
CA GLN A 192 3.41 2.36 -40.69
C GLN A 192 3.69 3.65 -39.91
N GLU A 193 4.31 4.64 -40.54
CA GLU A 193 4.51 5.96 -39.93
C GLU A 193 3.17 6.69 -39.70
N THR A 194 2.20 6.56 -40.62
CA THR A 194 0.86 7.14 -40.42
C THR A 194 0.11 6.47 -39.28
N HIS A 195 0.21 5.14 -39.13
CA HIS A 195 -0.37 4.42 -38.00
C HIS A 195 0.27 4.82 -36.66
N GLN A 196 1.59 5.03 -36.65
CA GLN A 196 2.28 5.51 -35.47
C GLN A 196 1.83 6.92 -35.07
N ARG A 197 1.71 7.86 -36.03
CA ARG A 197 1.17 9.20 -35.77
C ARG A 197 -0.28 9.13 -35.27
N LEU A 198 -1.11 8.32 -35.91
CA LEU A 198 -2.51 8.14 -35.47
C LEU A 198 -2.61 7.59 -34.05
N ALA A 199 -1.76 6.62 -33.68
CA ALA A 199 -1.73 6.08 -32.32
C ALA A 199 -1.33 7.17 -31.30
N HIS A 200 -0.36 8.01 -31.65
CA HIS A 200 0.05 9.14 -30.81
C HIS A 200 -1.06 10.19 -30.69
N ASP A 201 -1.71 10.56 -31.79
CA ASP A 201 -2.82 11.53 -31.77
C ASP A 201 -4.00 11.01 -30.94
N LEU A 202 -4.34 9.73 -31.05
CA LEU A 202 -5.37 9.10 -30.21
C LEU A 202 -4.98 9.05 -28.73
N PHE A 203 -3.69 8.88 -28.43
CA PHE A 203 -3.19 8.94 -27.07
C PHE A 203 -3.33 10.35 -26.49
N GLU A 204 -2.89 11.38 -27.21
CA GLU A 204 -3.01 12.79 -26.81
C GLU A 204 -4.49 13.22 -26.67
N ASP A 205 -5.35 12.82 -27.61
CA ASP A 205 -6.81 12.98 -27.51
C ASP A 205 -7.36 12.33 -26.22
N GLY A 206 -6.93 11.10 -25.95
CA GLY A 206 -7.30 10.38 -24.74
C GLY A 206 -6.85 11.10 -23.47
N VAL A 207 -5.65 11.67 -23.45
CA VAL A 207 -5.14 12.47 -22.33
C VAL A 207 -5.98 13.73 -22.13
N ARG A 208 -6.37 14.43 -23.20
CA ARG A 208 -7.26 15.60 -23.11
C ARG A 208 -8.62 15.24 -22.52
N GLU A 209 -9.26 14.18 -23.01
CA GLU A 209 -10.53 13.68 -22.46
C GLU A 209 -10.38 13.24 -20.99
N TYR A 210 -9.28 12.57 -20.66
CA TYR A 210 -8.95 12.16 -19.30
C TYR A 210 -8.85 13.35 -18.35
N THR A 211 -8.11 14.40 -18.74
CA THR A 211 -7.96 15.63 -17.94
C THR A 211 -9.26 16.39 -17.78
N SER A 212 -10.20 16.21 -18.72
CA SER A 212 -11.54 16.81 -18.68
C SER A 212 -12.54 16.00 -17.83
N GLY A 213 -12.13 14.83 -17.30
CA GLY A 213 -12.98 13.95 -16.51
C GLY A 213 -13.89 13.04 -17.34
N ASN A 214 -13.77 13.04 -18.66
CA ASN A 214 -14.57 12.21 -19.57
C ASN A 214 -13.97 10.80 -19.70
N PHE A 215 -13.93 10.06 -18.59
CA PHE A 215 -13.24 8.76 -18.52
C PHE A 215 -13.76 7.73 -19.54
N CYS A 216 -15.04 7.75 -19.88
CA CYS A 216 -15.62 6.85 -20.88
C CYS A 216 -15.08 7.13 -22.30
N ALA A 217 -15.04 8.41 -22.69
CA ALA A 217 -14.49 8.81 -23.99
C ALA A 217 -12.98 8.53 -24.05
N ALA A 218 -12.26 8.89 -22.99
CA ALA A 218 -10.83 8.61 -22.84
C ALA A 218 -10.51 7.11 -22.96
N GLN A 219 -11.29 6.25 -22.30
CA GLN A 219 -11.13 4.80 -22.38
C GLN A 219 -11.23 4.28 -23.83
N GLY A 220 -12.19 4.78 -24.60
CA GLY A 220 -12.34 4.46 -26.02
C GLY A 220 -11.10 4.84 -26.83
N ARG A 221 -10.59 6.06 -26.64
CA ARG A 221 -9.38 6.57 -27.32
C ARG A 221 -8.14 5.75 -26.98
N PHE A 222 -7.92 5.47 -25.70
CA PHE A 222 -6.78 4.67 -25.26
C PHE A 222 -6.86 3.22 -25.74
N LYS A 223 -8.07 2.64 -25.83
CA LYS A 223 -8.25 1.30 -26.40
C LYS A 223 -7.88 1.29 -27.88
N SER A 224 -8.36 2.24 -28.66
CA SER A 224 -8.00 2.37 -30.08
C SER A 224 -6.50 2.61 -30.28
N ALA A 225 -5.87 3.45 -29.46
CA ALA A 225 -4.42 3.67 -29.48
C ALA A 225 -3.66 2.35 -29.21
N GLN A 226 -4.07 1.58 -28.19
CA GLN A 226 -3.47 0.28 -27.89
C GLN A 226 -3.62 -0.71 -29.05
N ASP A 227 -4.80 -0.79 -29.66
CA ASP A 227 -5.07 -1.72 -30.76
C ASP A 227 -4.16 -1.41 -31.96
N ILE A 228 -3.95 -0.13 -32.28
CA ILE A 228 -3.01 0.29 -33.31
C ILE A 228 -1.57 -0.04 -32.91
N ILE A 229 -1.15 0.25 -31.68
CA ILE A 229 0.21 -0.06 -31.19
C ILE A 229 0.49 -1.56 -31.25
N ASN A 230 -0.48 -2.39 -30.90
CA ASN A 230 -0.35 -3.85 -30.97
C ASN A 230 -0.25 -4.37 -32.40
N SER A 231 -0.77 -3.63 -33.38
CA SER A 231 -0.65 -3.94 -34.81
C SER A 231 0.67 -3.50 -35.43
N LEU A 232 1.44 -2.63 -34.74
CA LEU A 232 2.71 -2.12 -35.24
C LEU A 232 3.85 -3.12 -35.01
N PRO A 233 4.85 -3.18 -35.93
CA PRO A 233 6.08 -3.91 -35.68
C PRO A 233 6.81 -3.39 -34.43
N ARG A 234 7.44 -4.28 -33.66
CA ARG A 234 8.13 -3.96 -32.38
C ARG A 234 9.15 -2.81 -32.45
N ARG A 235 9.71 -2.51 -33.62
CA ARG A 235 10.67 -1.42 -33.82
C ARG A 235 10.00 -0.04 -33.78
N LEU A 236 8.73 0.05 -34.21
CA LEU A 236 7.96 1.29 -34.29
C LEU A 236 7.06 1.51 -33.07
N SER A 237 6.90 0.49 -32.21
CA SER A 237 6.18 0.62 -30.93
C SER A 237 7.02 1.22 -29.81
N GLN A 238 8.33 1.42 -30.01
CA GLN A 238 9.27 1.92 -28.99
C GLN A 238 9.03 3.36 -28.49
N PRO A 239 8.51 4.32 -29.26
CA PRO A 239 8.37 5.70 -28.79
C PRO A 239 7.09 5.93 -27.97
N VAL A 240 6.15 4.99 -27.95
CA VAL A 240 4.93 5.15 -27.14
C VAL A 240 5.17 4.57 -25.75
N ASP A 241 4.94 5.37 -24.71
CA ASP A 241 5.03 4.92 -23.33
C ASP A 241 3.88 3.94 -23.02
N VAL A 242 4.15 2.66 -23.25
CA VAL A 242 3.21 1.55 -23.01
C VAL A 242 2.75 1.52 -21.54
N MET A 243 3.61 1.92 -20.60
CA MET A 243 3.26 1.94 -19.19
C MET A 243 2.29 3.08 -18.90
N GLN A 244 2.52 4.27 -19.45
CA GLN A 244 1.62 5.40 -19.30
C GLN A 244 0.25 5.13 -19.94
N LEU A 245 0.23 4.48 -21.11
CA LEU A 245 -1.01 4.02 -21.75
C LEU A 245 -1.75 3.00 -20.88
N ALA A 246 -1.04 2.00 -20.33
CA ALA A 246 -1.63 1.02 -19.42
C ALA A 246 -2.22 1.70 -18.18
N TYR A 247 -1.49 2.64 -17.58
CA TYR A 247 -1.94 3.43 -16.43
C TYR A 247 -3.24 4.18 -16.73
N TYR A 248 -3.30 4.96 -17.81
CA TYR A 248 -4.51 5.72 -18.13
C TYR A 248 -5.71 4.81 -18.42
N ARG A 249 -5.49 3.69 -19.12
CA ARG A 249 -6.55 2.70 -19.36
C ARG A 249 -7.09 2.12 -18.06
N THR A 250 -6.22 1.70 -17.15
CA THR A 250 -6.63 1.15 -15.86
C THR A 250 -7.39 2.18 -15.03
N VAL A 251 -6.94 3.44 -15.00
CA VAL A 251 -7.66 4.49 -14.28
C VAL A 251 -9.03 4.73 -14.90
N CYS A 252 -9.12 4.85 -16.23
CA CYS A 252 -10.41 5.03 -16.89
C CYS A 252 -11.35 3.86 -16.61
N GLU A 253 -10.87 2.62 -16.71
CA GLU A 253 -11.65 1.42 -16.37
C GLU A 253 -12.11 1.42 -14.91
N ALA A 254 -11.27 1.86 -13.98
CA ALA A 254 -11.63 1.94 -12.57
C ALA A 254 -12.64 3.05 -12.24
N GLU A 255 -12.76 4.06 -13.11
CA GLU A 255 -13.72 5.17 -13.00
C GLU A 255 -15.03 4.87 -13.73
N THR A 256 -15.00 4.11 -14.83
CA THR A 256 -16.19 3.82 -15.67
C THR A 256 -16.91 2.54 -15.28
N VAL A 257 -16.19 1.52 -14.81
CA VAL A 257 -16.77 0.22 -14.44
C VAL A 257 -17.17 0.23 -12.96
N GLY A 258 -17.99 -0.75 -12.54
CA GLY A 258 -18.36 -0.95 -11.15
C GLY A 258 -17.15 -1.04 -10.20
N SER A 259 -17.38 -0.72 -8.92
CA SER A 259 -16.32 -0.62 -7.90
C SER A 259 -15.50 -1.90 -7.76
N GLN A 260 -16.09 -3.08 -8.00
CA GLN A 260 -15.43 -4.37 -7.88
C GLN A 260 -14.47 -4.64 -9.05
N GLU A 261 -14.96 -4.47 -10.28
CA GLU A 261 -14.15 -4.62 -11.49
C GLU A 261 -13.04 -3.57 -11.52
N GLY A 262 -13.34 -2.32 -11.16
CA GLY A 262 -12.35 -1.26 -11.05
C GLY A 262 -11.26 -1.57 -10.03
N LYS A 263 -11.61 -2.13 -8.86
CA LYS A 263 -10.61 -2.61 -7.88
C LYS A 263 -9.73 -3.71 -8.48
N LEU A 264 -10.30 -4.68 -9.18
CA LEU A 264 -9.55 -5.78 -9.80
C LEU A 264 -8.59 -5.26 -10.89
N ALA A 265 -9.03 -4.34 -11.74
CA ALA A 265 -8.19 -3.72 -12.76
C ALA A 265 -6.97 -3.02 -12.14
N LEU A 266 -7.18 -2.23 -11.10
CA LEU A 266 -6.11 -1.53 -10.38
C LEU A 266 -5.12 -2.49 -9.69
N VAL A 267 -5.61 -3.57 -9.05
CA VAL A 267 -4.75 -4.59 -8.44
C VAL A 267 -3.92 -5.32 -9.50
N ASN A 268 -4.53 -5.66 -10.64
CA ASN A 268 -3.84 -6.32 -11.75
C ASN A 268 -2.77 -5.42 -12.35
N PHE A 269 -3.04 -4.12 -12.50
CA PHE A 269 -2.04 -3.14 -12.94
C PHE A 269 -0.83 -3.10 -12.01
N LEU A 270 -1.03 -3.00 -10.68
CA LEU A 270 0.08 -3.01 -9.72
C LEU A 270 0.86 -4.32 -9.70
N ARG A 271 0.22 -5.45 -10.03
CA ARG A 271 0.90 -6.76 -10.13
C ARG A 271 1.71 -6.88 -11.41
N ALA A 272 1.20 -6.34 -12.52
CA ALA A 272 1.86 -6.40 -13.82
C ALA A 272 3.03 -5.41 -13.92
N HIS A 273 2.94 -4.27 -13.23
CA HIS A 273 3.90 -3.18 -13.33
C HIS A 273 4.58 -2.91 -11.98
N ASN A 274 5.79 -3.46 -11.80
CA ASN A 274 6.58 -3.28 -10.58
C ASN A 274 7.34 -1.94 -10.51
N GLN A 275 7.52 -1.26 -11.64
CA GLN A 275 8.31 -0.03 -11.77
C GLN A 275 7.45 1.19 -12.13
N VAL A 276 6.27 1.29 -11.51
CA VAL A 276 5.36 2.42 -11.75
C VAL A 276 5.95 3.69 -11.08
N PRO A 277 5.99 4.84 -11.78
CA PRO A 277 6.37 6.12 -11.21
C PRO A 277 5.62 6.42 -9.91
N ALA A 278 6.31 6.98 -8.92
CA ALA A 278 5.75 7.18 -7.58
C ALA A 278 4.42 7.95 -7.58
N ARG A 279 4.27 8.96 -8.45
CA ARG A 279 3.02 9.74 -8.59
C ARG A 279 1.85 8.88 -9.09
N GLN A 280 2.08 8.07 -10.12
CA GLN A 280 1.08 7.15 -10.66
C GLN A 280 0.72 6.05 -9.65
N LEU A 281 1.73 5.51 -8.96
CA LEU A 281 1.54 4.51 -7.90
C LEU A 281 0.65 5.06 -6.77
N ALA A 282 0.91 6.28 -6.32
CA ALA A 282 0.11 6.93 -5.29
C ALA A 282 -1.34 7.15 -5.76
N HIS A 283 -1.53 7.58 -7.01
CA HIS A 283 -2.87 7.75 -7.56
C HIS A 283 -3.65 6.43 -7.67
N VAL A 284 -3.02 5.37 -8.18
CA VAL A 284 -3.65 4.04 -8.26
C VAL A 284 -4.04 3.52 -6.86
N ARG A 285 -3.18 3.73 -5.85
CA ARG A 285 -3.50 3.36 -4.46
C ARG A 285 -4.64 4.20 -3.88
N HIS A 286 -4.70 5.49 -4.20
CA HIS A 286 -5.81 6.35 -3.81
C HIS A 286 -7.15 5.86 -4.39
N LEU A 287 -7.18 5.49 -5.68
CA LEU A 287 -8.36 4.93 -6.32
C LEU A 287 -8.73 3.55 -5.75
N LEU A 288 -7.75 2.69 -5.45
CA LEU A 288 -7.97 1.42 -4.76
C LEU A 288 -8.63 1.62 -3.40
N ALA A 289 -8.18 2.62 -2.65
CA ALA A 289 -8.77 2.96 -1.37
C ALA A 289 -10.23 3.39 -1.56
N ARG A 290 -10.48 4.31 -2.50
CA ARG A 290 -11.82 4.82 -2.80
C ARG A 290 -12.80 3.72 -3.21
N ASN A 291 -12.39 2.82 -4.11
CA ASN A 291 -13.20 1.68 -4.52
C ASN A 291 -13.40 0.67 -3.37
N SER A 292 -12.39 0.46 -2.53
CA SER A 292 -12.53 -0.39 -1.33
C SER A 292 -13.51 0.20 -0.31
N VAL A 293 -13.59 1.54 -0.16
CA VAL A 293 -14.63 2.18 0.67
C VAL A 293 -16.03 1.87 0.13
N LYS A 294 -16.25 2.05 -1.19
CA LYS A 294 -17.54 1.75 -1.83
C LYS A 294 -17.97 0.30 -1.56
N LEU A 295 -17.02 -0.64 -1.60
CA LEU A 295 -17.22 -2.06 -1.32
C LEU A 295 -17.30 -2.43 0.18
N ASN A 296 -17.34 -1.44 1.08
CA ASN A 296 -17.33 -1.63 2.54
C ASN A 296 -16.12 -2.43 3.06
N GLN A 297 -14.98 -2.36 2.38
CA GLN A 297 -13.72 -3.00 2.76
C GLN A 297 -12.80 -1.96 3.42
N LEU A 298 -13.21 -1.45 4.58
CA LEU A 298 -12.61 -0.27 5.21
C LEU A 298 -11.15 -0.49 5.65
N ASP A 299 -10.78 -1.70 6.06
CA ASP A 299 -9.38 -2.00 6.40
C ASP A 299 -8.45 -1.97 5.19
N ASP A 300 -8.88 -2.54 4.07
CA ASP A 300 -8.13 -2.45 2.80
C ASP A 300 -8.04 -0.99 2.34
N ALA A 301 -9.15 -0.26 2.45
CA ALA A 301 -9.21 1.14 2.08
C ALA A 301 -8.18 1.96 2.86
N LYS A 302 -8.13 1.76 4.19
CA LYS A 302 -7.16 2.40 5.08
C LYS A 302 -5.72 2.08 4.66
N ASP A 303 -5.40 0.81 4.43
CA ASP A 303 -4.04 0.36 4.06
C ASP A 303 -3.57 1.03 2.75
N HIS A 304 -4.42 1.01 1.73
CA HIS A 304 -4.11 1.64 0.45
C HIS A 304 -4.02 3.16 0.55
N CYS A 305 -4.91 3.79 1.32
CA CYS A 305 -4.92 5.24 1.49
C CYS A 305 -3.67 5.74 2.24
N LEU A 306 -3.29 5.08 3.34
CA LEU A 306 -2.05 5.39 4.07
C LEU A 306 -0.83 5.31 3.16
N ALA A 307 -0.75 4.27 2.34
CA ALA A 307 0.34 4.10 1.39
C ALA A 307 0.33 5.15 0.27
N ALA A 308 -0.84 5.67 -0.13
CA ALA A 308 -0.94 6.79 -1.08
C ALA A 308 -0.50 8.12 -0.44
N VAL A 309 -0.99 8.42 0.77
CA VAL A 309 -0.65 9.62 1.54
C VAL A 309 0.86 9.68 1.81
N GLY A 310 1.48 8.57 2.23
CA GLY A 310 2.92 8.51 2.48
C GLY A 310 3.76 8.85 1.24
N VAL A 311 3.39 8.31 0.07
CA VAL A 311 4.09 8.60 -1.19
C VAL A 311 3.84 10.04 -1.65
N ARG A 312 2.59 10.53 -1.59
CA ARG A 312 2.27 11.93 -1.96
C ARG A 312 2.97 12.93 -1.06
N HIS A 313 3.08 12.66 0.24
CA HIS A 313 3.82 13.51 1.17
C HIS A 313 5.31 13.60 0.81
N GLN A 314 5.93 12.47 0.43
CA GLN A 314 7.34 12.43 0.02
C GLN A 314 7.60 13.17 -1.29
N LEU A 315 6.61 13.18 -2.20
CA LEU A 315 6.70 13.89 -3.48
C LEU A 315 6.46 15.38 -3.31
N ASP A 316 5.33 15.76 -2.70
CA ASP A 316 4.95 17.14 -2.45
C ASP A 316 3.85 17.23 -1.36
N ALA A 317 4.27 17.64 -0.17
CA ALA A 317 3.40 17.83 0.99
C ALA A 317 2.42 19.02 0.87
N ALA A 318 2.60 19.90 -0.11
CA ALA A 318 1.73 21.05 -0.35
C ALA A 318 0.76 20.83 -1.52
N SER A 319 0.87 19.70 -2.23
CA SER A 319 0.03 19.41 -3.39
C SER A 319 -1.44 19.19 -3.04
N ASP A 320 -2.34 19.63 -3.93
CA ASP A 320 -3.78 19.33 -3.81
C ASP A 320 -4.05 17.81 -3.84
N GLU A 321 -3.23 17.05 -4.56
CA GLU A 321 -3.29 15.58 -4.57
C GLU A 321 -3.04 15.00 -3.17
N TYR A 322 -2.06 15.54 -2.43
CA TYR A 322 -1.79 15.11 -1.06
C TYR A 322 -3.01 15.36 -0.16
N PHE A 323 -3.60 16.56 -0.22
CA PHE A 323 -4.79 16.91 0.55
C PHE A 323 -6.02 16.10 0.13
N ASP A 324 -6.16 15.74 -1.15
CA ASP A 324 -7.20 14.85 -1.64
C ASP A 324 -7.08 13.44 -1.02
N SER A 325 -5.87 12.89 -0.90
CA SER A 325 -5.66 11.62 -0.18
C SER A 325 -5.87 11.73 1.32
N LEU A 326 -5.50 12.86 1.94
CA LEU A 326 -5.80 13.10 3.36
C LEU A 326 -7.31 13.18 3.62
N ALA A 327 -8.06 13.82 2.73
CA ALA A 327 -9.52 13.91 2.80
C ALA A 327 -10.16 12.52 2.76
N LEU A 328 -9.68 11.66 1.86
CA LEU A 328 -10.13 10.27 1.80
C LEU A 328 -9.76 9.50 3.08
N LEU A 329 -8.56 9.69 3.62
CA LEU A 329 -8.13 9.04 4.86
C LEU A 329 -8.96 9.47 6.06
N ALA A 330 -9.22 10.77 6.21
CA ALA A 330 -10.08 11.31 7.26
C ALA A 330 -11.49 10.71 7.15
N ARG A 331 -12.04 10.62 5.93
CA ARG A 331 -13.34 9.96 5.69
C ARG A 331 -13.33 8.49 6.09
N ILE A 332 -12.27 7.75 5.77
CA ILE A 332 -12.12 6.34 6.18
C ILE A 332 -12.12 6.21 7.70
N TYR A 333 -11.43 7.11 8.43
CA TYR A 333 -11.46 7.08 9.89
C TYR A 333 -12.83 7.40 10.48
N THR A 334 -13.58 8.34 9.92
CA THR A 334 -14.99 8.57 10.29
C THR A 334 -15.84 7.32 10.05
N LEU A 335 -15.64 6.61 8.94
CA LEU A 335 -16.37 5.37 8.64
C LEU A 335 -15.96 4.19 9.55
N LEU A 336 -14.79 4.27 10.19
CA LEU A 336 -14.28 3.32 11.19
C LEU A 336 -14.61 3.76 12.62
N ASP A 337 -15.58 4.67 12.81
CA ASP A 337 -16.01 5.22 14.10
C ASP A 337 -14.86 5.85 14.92
N SER A 338 -13.82 6.34 14.23
CA SER A 338 -12.62 6.95 14.82
C SER A 338 -12.59 8.46 14.57
N ASP A 339 -13.64 9.16 14.98
CA ASP A 339 -13.84 10.60 14.69
C ASP A 339 -12.74 11.49 15.28
N THR A 340 -12.16 11.11 16.42
CA THR A 340 -11.04 11.84 17.04
C THR A 340 -9.80 11.85 16.12
N LEU A 341 -9.50 10.73 15.46
CA LEU A 341 -8.40 10.63 14.51
C LEU A 341 -8.70 11.44 13.24
N ALA A 342 -9.93 11.36 12.73
CA ALA A 342 -10.35 12.14 11.57
C ALA A 342 -10.23 13.65 11.85
N ALA A 343 -10.72 14.12 13.00
CA ALA A 343 -10.63 15.52 13.42
C ALA A 343 -9.17 15.97 13.58
N THR A 344 -8.32 15.13 14.17
CA THR A 344 -6.89 15.41 14.35
C THR A 344 -6.18 15.54 12.99
N LEU A 345 -6.48 14.65 12.03
CA LEU A 345 -5.94 14.73 10.68
C LEU A 345 -6.29 16.06 10.00
N ILE A 346 -7.55 16.47 10.11
CA ILE A 346 -8.04 17.73 9.52
C ILE A 346 -7.39 18.93 10.22
N ALA A 347 -7.24 18.89 11.54
CA ALA A 347 -6.61 19.99 12.30
C ALA A 347 -5.15 20.23 11.88
N HIS A 348 -4.44 19.21 11.41
CA HIS A 348 -3.08 19.34 10.89
C HIS A 348 -3.00 19.88 9.46
N CYS A 349 -4.12 20.04 8.75
CA CYS A 349 -4.13 20.69 7.45
C CYS A 349 -4.07 22.23 7.61
N PRO A 350 -3.46 22.95 6.67
CA PRO A 350 -3.52 24.42 6.61
C PRO A 350 -4.98 24.91 6.60
N ASP A 351 -5.25 26.04 7.26
CA ASP A 351 -6.61 26.58 7.42
C ASP A 351 -7.37 26.72 6.09
N SER A 352 -6.67 27.14 5.03
CA SER A 352 -7.22 27.29 3.68
C SER A 352 -7.74 25.98 3.07
N GLN A 353 -7.23 24.84 3.51
CA GLN A 353 -7.56 23.51 2.96
C GLN A 353 -8.52 22.71 3.85
N ARG A 354 -8.70 23.08 5.13
CA ARG A 354 -9.49 22.30 6.10
C ARG A 354 -10.92 22.02 5.63
N GLU A 355 -11.58 23.01 5.04
CA GLU A 355 -12.97 22.86 4.61
C GLU A 355 -13.09 22.02 3.34
N THR A 356 -12.15 22.16 2.41
CA THR A 356 -12.03 21.29 1.23
C THR A 356 -11.85 19.84 1.66
N VAL A 357 -10.94 19.59 2.61
CA VAL A 357 -10.67 18.24 3.13
C VAL A 357 -11.90 17.62 3.80
N ARG A 358 -12.69 18.41 4.53
CA ARG A 358 -13.95 17.95 5.15
C ARG A 358 -15.02 17.57 4.11
N SER A 359 -15.18 18.40 3.09
CA SER A 359 -16.30 18.28 2.15
C SER A 359 -16.06 17.27 1.02
N ARG A 360 -14.82 17.11 0.55
CA ARG A 360 -14.47 16.37 -0.69
C ARG A 360 -15.02 14.95 -0.76
N TYR A 361 -14.97 14.19 0.33
CA TYR A 361 -15.45 12.80 0.40
C TYR A 361 -16.62 12.60 1.38
N ALA A 362 -17.31 13.67 1.78
CA ALA A 362 -18.43 13.58 2.71
C ALA A 362 -19.59 12.70 2.18
N HIS A 363 -19.77 12.67 0.86
CA HIS A 363 -20.78 11.87 0.17
C HIS A 363 -20.42 10.37 0.06
N LEU A 364 -19.15 10.01 0.25
CA LEU A 364 -18.69 8.63 0.11
C LEU A 364 -19.25 7.79 1.26
N ARG A 365 -20.09 6.81 0.96
CA ARG A 365 -20.67 5.88 1.93
C ARG A 365 -20.19 4.46 1.60
N ALA A 366 -20.01 3.65 2.63
CA ALA A 366 -19.91 2.22 2.44
C ALA A 366 -21.27 1.71 1.98
N ASP A 367 -21.32 0.97 0.87
CA ASP A 367 -22.56 0.28 0.51
C ASP A 367 -22.89 -0.67 1.66
N ARG A 368 -23.95 -0.33 2.40
CA ARG A 368 -24.59 -1.28 3.31
C ARG A 368 -25.18 -2.34 2.40
N THR A 369 -24.43 -3.41 2.16
CA THR A 369 -24.97 -4.63 1.56
C THR A 369 -26.20 -5.00 2.36
N SER A 370 -27.36 -4.72 1.77
CA SER A 370 -28.68 -4.96 2.33
C SER A 370 -28.94 -6.47 2.30
N SER A 371 -28.21 -7.22 3.13
CA SER A 371 -28.42 -8.65 3.33
C SER A 371 -29.53 -8.87 4.34
N LEU A 372 -30.78 -8.61 3.95
CA LEU A 372 -32.00 -9.11 4.62
C LEU A 372 -33.22 -8.83 3.72
N GLN A 373 -33.36 -9.65 2.69
CA GLN A 373 -34.67 -9.95 2.08
C GLN A 373 -34.91 -11.45 2.24
N THR A 374 -35.25 -11.84 3.47
CA THR A 374 -35.93 -13.11 3.76
C THR A 374 -37.39 -12.75 4.04
N GLY A 375 -38.14 -12.45 2.98
CA GLY A 375 -39.57 -12.19 3.04
C GLY A 375 -40.35 -13.47 2.74
N THR A 376 -40.43 -14.39 3.70
CA THR A 376 -41.49 -15.39 3.77
C THR A 376 -42.54 -14.89 4.76
N GLY A 377 -43.69 -14.46 4.25
CA GLY A 377 -44.80 -13.97 5.07
C GLY A 377 -46.06 -13.79 4.23
N THR A 378 -46.76 -14.90 4.03
CA THR A 378 -48.10 -15.00 3.44
C THR A 378 -49.16 -14.36 4.35
N GLN A 379 -50.12 -13.62 3.75
CA GLN A 379 -51.49 -13.26 4.19
C GLN A 379 -51.77 -11.77 3.85
N ALA A 380 -52.92 -11.30 3.40
CA ALA A 380 -54.15 -11.85 2.84
C ALA A 380 -54.88 -10.64 2.19
N ALA A 381 -55.59 -10.83 1.08
CA ALA A 381 -56.55 -9.86 0.54
C ALA A 381 -57.86 -9.90 1.35
N PRO A 382 -58.70 -8.84 1.39
CA PRO A 382 -59.60 -8.47 0.27
C PRO A 382 -59.68 -6.92 0.09
N GLY A 383 -60.16 -6.29 -0.99
CA GLY A 383 -60.92 -6.67 -2.18
C GLY A 383 -61.85 -5.49 -2.50
N THR A 384 -61.71 -4.79 -3.63
CA THR A 384 -62.81 -4.08 -4.34
C THR A 384 -62.36 -3.55 -5.72
N GLN A 385 -63.01 -4.06 -6.77
CA GLN A 385 -63.17 -3.48 -8.13
C GLN A 385 -64.43 -2.55 -8.13
N PRO A 386 -64.90 -1.88 -9.22
CA PRO A 386 -64.61 -2.00 -10.68
C PRO A 386 -64.44 -0.64 -11.42
N THR A 387 -63.98 -0.51 -12.68
CA THR A 387 -64.81 -0.59 -13.92
C THR A 387 -63.97 -0.33 -15.21
N ARG A 388 -63.86 -1.35 -16.08
CA ARG A 388 -64.19 -1.48 -17.54
C ARG A 388 -63.79 -0.41 -18.64
N PRO A 389 -63.86 -0.71 -19.98
CA PRO A 389 -62.74 -1.10 -20.88
C PRO A 389 -62.79 -0.33 -22.26
N PRO A 390 -62.54 -0.90 -23.48
CA PRO A 390 -61.51 -1.82 -24.05
C PRO A 390 -60.86 -1.28 -25.36
N THR A 391 -59.78 -1.91 -25.89
CA THR A 391 -59.71 -2.42 -27.29
C THR A 391 -58.44 -3.25 -27.62
N THR A 392 -58.65 -4.47 -28.16
CA THR A 392 -57.98 -5.17 -29.32
C THR A 392 -56.44 -5.14 -29.49
N LEU A 393 -55.70 -6.17 -29.90
CA LEU A 393 -55.92 -7.49 -30.52
C LEU A 393 -54.63 -8.36 -30.39
N LYS A 394 -54.82 -9.68 -30.38
CA LYS A 394 -53.84 -10.79 -30.55
C LYS A 394 -53.33 -10.86 -32.01
N PRO A 395 -52.24 -11.57 -32.38
CA PRO A 395 -52.11 -13.05 -32.32
C PRO A 395 -50.70 -13.61 -31.97
N THR A 396 -50.57 -14.55 -31.04
CA THR A 396 -50.33 -16.02 -31.23
C THR A 396 -49.30 -16.45 -32.31
N ALA A 397 -48.14 -16.98 -31.91
CA ALA A 397 -47.51 -18.28 -32.32
C ALA A 397 -46.10 -18.44 -31.66
N PRO A 398 -45.40 -19.58 -31.74
CA PRO A 398 -45.30 -20.55 -30.65
C PRO A 398 -43.90 -20.72 -30.04
N SER A 399 -43.91 -21.25 -28.81
CA SER A 399 -42.75 -21.68 -28.03
C SER A 399 -41.96 -22.81 -28.70
N VAL A 400 -40.64 -22.63 -28.84
CA VAL A 400 -39.67 -23.73 -28.99
C VAL A 400 -38.68 -23.65 -27.84
N THR A 401 -38.89 -24.52 -26.86
CA THR A 401 -38.01 -24.74 -25.72
C THR A 401 -36.79 -25.55 -26.18
N ARG A 402 -35.64 -24.91 -26.39
CA ARG A 402 -34.37 -25.63 -26.59
C ARG A 402 -33.48 -25.48 -25.36
N ARG A 403 -33.57 -26.47 -24.48
CA ARG A 403 -32.73 -26.68 -23.31
C ARG A 403 -31.32 -27.05 -23.80
N VAL A 404 -30.38 -26.11 -23.73
CA VAL A 404 -28.96 -26.39 -24.00
C VAL A 404 -28.27 -26.59 -22.66
N THR A 405 -27.87 -27.84 -22.42
CA THR A 405 -27.05 -28.28 -21.29
C THR A 405 -25.62 -27.74 -21.47
N PRO A 406 -25.02 -27.03 -20.50
CA PRO A 406 -23.60 -26.72 -20.58
C PRO A 406 -22.74 -27.95 -20.23
N PRO A 407 -21.57 -28.13 -20.89
CA PRO A 407 -20.68 -29.26 -20.65
C PRO A 407 -19.96 -29.12 -19.30
N ARG A 408 -19.86 -30.26 -18.59
CA ARG A 408 -19.07 -30.43 -17.37
C ARG A 408 -17.58 -30.31 -17.69
N LEU A 409 -16.89 -29.38 -17.04
CA LEU A 409 -15.42 -29.35 -16.91
C LEU A 409 -14.98 -29.99 -15.58
N PRO A 410 -13.77 -30.56 -15.51
CA PRO A 410 -13.38 -31.54 -14.52
C PRO A 410 -13.11 -30.92 -13.13
N THR A 411 -13.52 -31.67 -12.13
CA THR A 411 -13.20 -31.55 -10.70
C THR A 411 -11.69 -31.52 -10.46
N ASN A 412 -11.19 -30.41 -9.93
CA ASN A 412 -9.89 -30.36 -9.26
C ASN A 412 -10.04 -30.84 -7.80
N PRO A 413 -9.05 -31.58 -7.27
CA PRO A 413 -9.09 -32.07 -5.90
C PRO A 413 -8.84 -30.95 -4.89
N ALA A 414 -9.54 -31.07 -3.77
CA ALA A 414 -9.50 -30.18 -2.62
C ALA A 414 -8.06 -29.90 -2.12
N LEU A 415 -7.71 -28.63 -2.01
CA LEU A 415 -6.61 -28.16 -1.18
C LEU A 415 -7.20 -27.45 0.05
N SER A 416 -6.97 -28.11 1.18
CA SER A 416 -7.25 -27.75 2.56
C SER A 416 -7.13 -26.26 2.88
N THR A 417 -8.23 -25.64 3.29
CA THR A 417 -8.33 -24.20 3.62
C THR A 417 -8.58 -23.99 5.11
N VAL A 418 -7.74 -24.52 6.02
CA VAL A 418 -7.86 -24.21 7.46
C VAL A 418 -6.50 -24.16 8.17
N ALA A 419 -5.57 -23.33 7.68
CA ALA A 419 -4.35 -22.97 8.43
C ALA A 419 -3.61 -21.76 7.82
N ASN A 420 -4.22 -20.57 7.75
CA ASN A 420 -3.45 -19.37 7.34
C ASN A 420 -4.00 -18.00 7.77
N ALA A 421 -5.02 -17.93 8.64
CA ALA A 421 -5.63 -16.65 9.03
C ALA A 421 -4.78 -15.84 10.03
N THR A 422 -3.94 -16.49 10.84
CA THR A 422 -3.11 -15.83 11.88
C THR A 422 -1.78 -15.29 11.34
N SER A 423 -1.19 -15.97 10.35
CA SER A 423 0.02 -15.53 9.63
C SER A 423 -0.24 -14.26 8.79
N SER A 424 -1.44 -14.13 8.22
CA SER A 424 -1.81 -12.95 7.41
C SER A 424 -2.05 -11.71 8.28
N ALA A 425 -2.72 -11.85 9.43
CA ALA A 425 -3.00 -10.73 10.34
C ALA A 425 -1.74 -10.07 10.90
N SER A 426 -0.74 -10.87 11.30
CA SER A 426 0.55 -10.36 11.80
C SER A 426 1.36 -9.65 10.69
N SER A 427 1.37 -10.22 9.47
CA SER A 427 2.01 -9.59 8.31
C SER A 427 1.32 -8.27 7.91
N ARG A 428 -0.01 -8.21 8.01
CA ARG A 428 -0.81 -7.01 7.70
C ARG A 428 -0.59 -5.91 8.74
N ARG A 429 -0.60 -6.24 10.03
CA ARG A 429 -0.24 -5.29 11.10
C ARG A 429 1.18 -4.74 10.92
N ARG A 430 2.13 -5.56 10.49
CA ARG A 430 3.51 -5.11 10.22
C ARG A 430 3.59 -4.17 9.02
N ARG A 431 2.87 -4.47 7.92
CA ARG A 431 2.77 -3.58 6.74
C ARG A 431 2.08 -2.27 7.09
N GLN A 432 1.01 -2.32 7.88
CA GLN A 432 0.32 -1.13 8.41
C GLN A 432 1.25 -0.27 9.27
N ALA A 433 2.01 -0.89 10.17
CA ALA A 433 2.99 -0.18 10.99
C ALA A 433 4.05 0.50 10.11
N GLN A 434 4.61 -0.22 9.13
CA GLN A 434 5.59 0.34 8.20
C GLN A 434 5.01 1.47 7.32
N ALA A 435 3.78 1.34 6.84
CA ALA A 435 3.10 2.39 6.07
C ALA A 435 2.83 3.62 6.94
N ALA A 436 2.41 3.43 8.19
CA ALA A 436 2.22 4.50 9.16
C ALA A 436 3.54 5.20 9.51
N GLU A 437 4.68 4.52 9.45
CA GLU A 437 5.99 5.14 9.65
C GLU A 437 6.41 6.09 8.52
N GLN A 438 5.83 5.94 7.33
CA GLN A 438 6.05 6.84 6.20
C GLN A 438 5.21 8.13 6.27
N LEU A 439 4.28 8.22 7.22
CA LEU A 439 3.55 9.45 7.46
C LEU A 439 4.46 10.51 8.10
N PRO A 440 4.14 11.81 7.89
CA PRO A 440 4.80 12.89 8.60
C PRO A 440 4.79 12.65 10.10
N TRP A 441 5.87 13.03 10.79
CA TRP A 441 6.07 12.75 12.22
C TRP A 441 4.89 13.22 13.09
N ILE A 442 4.24 14.32 12.69
CA ILE A 442 3.08 14.90 13.37
C ILE A 442 1.91 13.91 13.40
N PHE A 443 1.64 13.22 12.29
CA PHE A 443 0.59 12.20 12.22
C PHE A 443 1.00 10.91 12.93
N ARG A 444 2.30 10.56 12.92
CA ARG A 444 2.82 9.43 13.68
C ARG A 444 2.63 9.64 15.19
N TYR A 445 2.81 10.87 15.66
CA TYR A 445 2.66 11.23 17.07
C TYR A 445 1.20 11.12 17.52
N SER A 446 0.26 11.69 16.75
CA SER A 446 -1.18 11.60 17.04
C SER A 446 -1.72 10.17 16.96
N LEU A 447 -1.28 9.36 15.98
CA LEU A 447 -1.63 7.94 15.89
C LEU A 447 -1.08 7.09 17.06
N ARG A 448 0.06 7.49 17.66
CA ARG A 448 0.63 6.80 18.82
C ARG A 448 -0.07 7.21 20.11
N LEU A 449 -0.39 8.49 20.29
CA LEU A 449 -1.09 8.97 21.49
C LEU A 449 -2.46 8.30 21.68
N ASN A 450 -3.20 8.07 20.59
CA ASN A 450 -4.52 7.47 20.68
C ASN A 450 -4.50 5.97 21.05
N LYS A 451 -3.34 5.29 20.96
CA LYS A 451 -3.19 3.91 21.48
C LYS A 451 -3.15 3.85 23.01
N TYR A 452 -2.85 4.97 23.67
CA TYR A 452 -2.73 5.06 25.11
C TYR A 452 -3.95 5.69 25.79
N SER A 453 -4.97 6.08 25.02
CA SER A 453 -6.16 6.78 25.51
C SER A 453 -7.45 5.95 25.46
N LEU A 454 -7.37 4.62 25.32
CA LEU A 454 -8.51 3.74 25.57
C LEU A 454 -8.53 3.39 27.07
N PRO A 455 -9.55 3.83 27.85
CA PRO A 455 -9.85 3.20 29.13
C PRO A 455 -10.41 1.79 28.86
N GLU A 456 -9.98 0.81 29.67
CA GLU A 456 -10.64 -0.50 29.78
C GLU A 456 -12.08 -0.37 30.28
#